data_AF-A0A9P3ISD9-F1
#
_entry.id   AF-A0A9P3ISD9-F1
#
_cell.length_a   1.000
_cell.length_b   1.000
_cell.length_c   1.000
_cell.angle_alpha   90.00
_cell.angle_beta   90.00
_cell.angle_gamma   90.00
#
_symmetry.space_group_name_H-M   'P 1'
#
loop_
_entity.id
_entity.type
_entity.pdbx_description
1 polymer ?
#
loop_
_entity_poly.entity_id
_entity_poly.type
_entity_poly.pdbx_seq_one_letter_code
_entity_poly.pdbx_strand_id
1 'polypeptide(L)'
;MSATWSQQVQLDEKEKPLAEYMTLPASQYSVLDAERIERVDGSTFRCYAHRVKFFTVEVCPVLLVRVDEEADGCTIRLLSATLDGSPIVKEQNKKFRASMVNRVRWAPDPSSPSSRLIMSHTTLQSSVEVPTAFRVIPRDVIESAGNKLLEQILKVAVPRFLDQLKKDYAAWAAGDTSRKPLGTGEL
;
A
#
# COMPACT_ATOMS: atom_id res chain seq x y z
N MET A 1 8.12 2.33 -16.33
CA MET A 1 6.76 1.83 -16.03
C MET A 1 6.16 2.71 -14.95
N SER A 2 4.90 3.10 -15.08
CA SER A 2 4.22 3.94 -14.08
C SER A 2 2.72 3.64 -14.04
N ALA A 3 2.14 3.64 -12.86
CA ALA A 3 0.72 3.46 -12.63
C ALA A 3 0.24 4.44 -11.57
N THR A 4 -0.96 4.98 -11.78
CA THR A 4 -1.64 5.86 -10.81
C THR A 4 -2.99 5.26 -10.47
N TRP A 5 -3.35 5.26 -9.19
CA TRP A 5 -4.64 4.77 -8.71
C TRP A 5 -5.22 5.77 -7.71
N SER A 6 -6.47 6.15 -7.93
CA SER A 6 -7.23 6.98 -6.99
C SER A 6 -8.46 6.24 -6.53
N GLN A 7 -8.73 6.29 -5.24
CA GLN A 7 -9.91 5.70 -4.66
C GLN A 7 -10.41 6.54 -3.51
N GLN A 8 -11.73 6.63 -3.40
CA GLN A 8 -12.39 7.21 -2.26
C GLN A 8 -13.28 6.17 -1.59
N VAL A 9 -13.43 6.31 -0.29
CA VAL A 9 -14.32 5.48 0.50
C VAL A 9 -15.09 6.35 1.49
N GLN A 10 -16.39 6.13 1.57
CA GLN A 10 -17.25 6.79 2.55
C GLN A 10 -17.32 5.96 3.83
N LEU A 11 -17.36 6.62 4.98
CA LEU A 11 -17.65 6.02 6.28
C LEU A 11 -18.53 6.95 7.10
N ASP A 12 -19.28 6.38 8.03
CA ASP A 12 -20.02 7.16 9.02
C ASP A 12 -19.10 7.48 10.20
N GLU A 13 -19.05 8.76 10.58
CA GLU A 13 -18.34 9.18 11.77
C GLU A 13 -18.97 8.52 13.01
N LYS A 14 -18.10 8.06 13.91
CA LYS A 14 -18.48 7.35 15.15
C LYS A 14 -18.35 8.29 16.35
N GLU A 15 -18.28 7.74 17.54
CA GLU A 15 -18.24 8.50 18.81
C GLU A 15 -17.09 9.50 18.89
N LYS A 16 -15.96 9.21 18.21
CA LYS A 16 -14.82 10.11 18.09
C LYS A 16 -14.65 10.61 16.65
N PRO A 17 -14.25 11.88 16.43
CA PRO A 17 -14.11 12.44 15.09
C PRO A 17 -13.05 11.71 14.25
N LEU A 18 -13.32 11.54 12.95
CA LEU A 18 -12.32 11.00 12.02
C LEU A 18 -11.09 11.90 11.94
N ALA A 19 -11.29 13.22 12.06
CA ALA A 19 -10.24 14.22 12.07
C ALA A 19 -9.14 13.91 13.09
N GLU A 20 -9.54 13.59 14.33
CA GLU A 20 -8.61 13.27 15.43
C GLU A 20 -7.84 11.99 15.11
N TYR A 21 -8.54 10.96 14.65
CA TYR A 21 -7.94 9.70 14.24
C TYR A 21 -6.88 9.88 13.15
N MET A 22 -7.18 10.67 12.11
CA MET A 22 -6.26 10.89 10.98
C MET A 22 -5.00 11.67 11.36
N THR A 23 -5.00 12.36 12.51
CA THR A 23 -3.82 13.04 13.07
C THR A 23 -3.02 12.17 14.05
N LEU A 24 -3.48 10.95 14.33
CA LEU A 24 -2.74 10.05 15.21
C LEU A 24 -1.38 9.72 14.59
N PRO A 25 -0.34 9.55 15.43
CA PRO A 25 0.95 9.13 14.92
C PRO A 25 0.89 7.81 14.17
N ALA A 26 1.73 7.63 13.16
CA ALA A 26 1.87 6.39 12.38
C ALA A 26 2.08 5.16 13.28
N SER A 27 2.72 5.36 14.44
CA SER A 27 2.91 4.35 15.49
C SER A 27 1.64 3.82 16.13
N GLN A 28 0.53 4.56 16.04
CA GLN A 28 -0.74 4.25 16.68
C GLN A 28 -1.74 3.54 15.77
N TYR A 29 -1.50 3.51 14.45
CA TYR A 29 -2.31 2.72 13.54
C TYR A 29 -2.05 1.24 13.73
N SER A 30 -3.13 0.45 13.74
CA SER A 30 -3.02 -1.00 13.64
C SER A 30 -2.35 -1.33 12.31
N VAL A 31 -1.40 -2.25 12.38
CA VAL A 31 -0.62 -2.66 11.21
C VAL A 31 -1.59 -3.12 10.11
N LEU A 32 -1.63 -2.36 9.01
CA LEU A 32 -2.61 -2.53 7.94
C LEU A 32 -2.31 -3.83 7.18
N ASP A 33 -3.30 -4.49 6.59
CA ASP A 33 -3.11 -5.83 6.02
C ASP A 33 -2.70 -5.76 4.54
N ALA A 34 -1.38 -5.73 4.30
CA ALA A 34 -0.80 -6.47 3.18
C ALA A 34 -0.38 -7.84 3.72
N GLU A 35 -0.32 -8.88 2.88
CA GLU A 35 -0.08 -10.32 3.21
C GLU A 35 0.77 -10.56 4.47
N ARG A 36 1.80 -9.74 4.66
CA ARG A 36 2.34 -9.40 5.98
C ARG A 36 2.73 -7.92 6.01
N ILE A 37 2.42 -7.17 7.06
CA ILE A 37 3.10 -5.89 7.35
C ILE A 37 3.86 -6.03 8.67
N GLU A 38 5.10 -5.56 8.69
CA GLU A 38 5.95 -5.52 9.88
C GLU A 38 6.31 -4.07 10.18
N ARG A 39 6.17 -3.68 11.45
CA ARG A 39 6.67 -2.39 11.90
C ARG A 39 8.19 -2.48 12.05
N VAL A 40 8.91 -1.60 11.36
CA VAL A 40 10.37 -1.48 11.48
C VAL A 40 10.73 -0.47 12.57
N ASP A 41 10.01 0.65 12.61
CA ASP A 41 10.11 1.68 13.65
C ASP A 41 8.81 2.49 13.79
N GLY A 42 8.85 3.66 14.43
CA GLY A 42 7.68 4.49 14.69
C GLY A 42 6.90 4.94 13.45
N SER A 43 7.57 5.12 12.31
CA SER A 43 6.95 5.59 11.05
C SER A 43 7.32 4.76 9.82
N THR A 44 8.19 3.76 9.96
CA THR A 44 8.64 2.89 8.89
C THR A 44 8.04 1.49 9.00
N PHE A 45 7.55 0.98 7.88
CA PHE A 45 6.87 -0.31 7.77
C PHE A 45 7.45 -1.12 6.61
N ARG A 46 7.55 -2.42 6.80
CA ARG A 46 7.86 -3.38 5.75
C ARG A 46 6.58 -4.09 5.34
N CYS A 47 6.19 -3.94 4.09
CA CYS A 47 4.98 -4.53 3.53
C CYS A 47 5.36 -5.63 2.55
N TYR A 48 4.88 -6.85 2.81
CA TYR A 48 4.94 -7.97 1.89
C TYR A 48 3.68 -7.89 1.03
N ALA A 49 3.84 -7.45 -0.21
CA ALA A 49 2.74 -7.42 -1.18
C ALA A 49 2.39 -8.85 -1.61
N HIS A 50 1.18 -9.01 -2.15
CA HIS A 50 0.69 -10.30 -2.61
C HIS A 50 1.68 -10.96 -3.59
N ARG A 51 1.92 -12.25 -3.41
CA ARG A 51 2.75 -13.03 -4.32
C ARG A 51 2.13 -13.06 -5.71
N VAL A 52 2.95 -12.78 -6.72
CA VAL A 52 2.52 -12.81 -8.11
C VAL A 52 3.26 -13.90 -8.87
N LYS A 53 2.48 -14.78 -9.50
CA LYS A 53 2.98 -15.89 -10.29
C LYS A 53 2.85 -15.60 -11.78
N PHE A 54 3.96 -15.70 -12.50
CA PHE A 54 4.04 -15.57 -13.95
C PHE A 54 4.73 -16.80 -14.54
N PHE A 55 3.99 -17.58 -15.32
CA PHE A 55 4.47 -18.86 -15.83
C PHE A 55 4.98 -19.76 -14.70
N THR A 56 6.29 -20.04 -14.69
CA THR A 56 6.99 -20.84 -13.67
C THR A 56 7.71 -19.99 -12.61
N VAL A 57 7.62 -18.66 -12.70
CA VAL A 57 8.30 -17.72 -11.80
C VAL A 57 7.30 -17.13 -10.82
N GLU A 58 7.60 -17.22 -9.53
CA GLU A 58 6.82 -16.60 -8.46
C GLU A 58 7.65 -15.48 -7.81
N VAL A 59 7.01 -14.33 -7.59
CA VAL A 59 7.65 -13.11 -7.08
C VAL A 59 6.81 -12.51 -5.97
N CYS A 60 7.41 -12.19 -4.84
CA CYS A 60 6.81 -11.42 -3.76
C CYS A 60 7.49 -10.04 -3.65
N PRO A 61 6.81 -8.94 -4.00
CA PRO A 61 7.35 -7.61 -3.77
C PRO A 61 7.37 -7.28 -2.27
N VAL A 62 8.55 -6.96 -1.74
CA VAL A 62 8.76 -6.49 -0.37
C VAL A 62 9.06 -5.00 -0.42
N LEU A 63 8.19 -4.21 0.17
CA LEU A 63 8.22 -2.75 0.16
C LEU A 63 8.63 -2.24 1.53
N LEU A 64 9.59 -1.34 1.60
CA LEU A 64 9.87 -0.55 2.80
C LEU A 64 9.27 0.84 2.59
N VAL A 65 8.30 1.21 3.41
CA VAL A 65 7.58 2.48 3.30
C VAL A 65 7.72 3.31 4.57
N ARG A 66 7.71 4.63 4.43
CA ARG A 66 7.60 5.58 5.53
C ARG A 66 6.26 6.30 5.45
N VAL A 67 5.63 6.50 6.60
CA VAL A 67 4.43 7.31 6.75
C VAL A 67 4.84 8.67 7.31
N ASP A 68 4.63 9.72 6.52
CA ASP A 68 4.77 11.10 6.94
C ASP A 68 3.37 11.62 7.34
N GLU A 69 3.22 12.04 8.60
CA GLU A 69 1.98 12.60 9.14
C GLU A 69 1.76 14.03 8.64
N GLU A 70 0.51 14.37 8.32
CA GLU A 70 0.11 15.70 7.87
C GLU A 70 -1.19 16.14 8.57
N ALA A 71 -1.48 17.44 8.59
CA ALA A 71 -2.62 17.97 9.34
C ALA A 71 -3.99 17.42 8.87
N ASP A 72 -4.08 16.98 7.61
CA ASP A 72 -5.29 16.47 6.96
C ASP A 72 -5.18 14.98 6.57
N GLY A 73 -4.18 14.26 7.09
CA GLY A 73 -3.99 12.83 6.88
C GLY A 73 -2.52 12.41 6.87
N CYS A 74 -2.10 11.63 5.86
CA CYS A 74 -0.72 11.17 5.79
C CYS A 74 -0.22 10.93 4.36
N THR A 75 1.09 10.93 4.19
CA THR A 75 1.75 10.55 2.94
C THR A 75 2.64 9.34 3.16
N ILE A 76 2.35 8.25 2.46
CA ILE A 76 3.13 7.01 2.48
C ILE A 76 4.12 7.04 1.32
N ARG A 77 5.41 6.99 1.61
CA ARG A 77 6.49 7.00 0.60
C ARG A 77 7.25 5.69 0.60
N LEU A 78 7.57 5.20 -0.59
CA LEU A 78 8.48 4.06 -0.74
C LEU A 78 9.92 4.50 -0.49
N LEU A 79 10.57 3.89 0.48
CA LEU A 79 12.01 4.02 0.74
C LEU A 79 12.80 3.05 -0.14
N SER A 80 12.34 1.81 -0.24
CA SER A 80 12.96 0.79 -1.10
C SER A 80 11.97 -0.30 -1.46
N ALA A 81 12.16 -0.94 -2.61
CA ALA A 81 11.42 -2.14 -2.98
C ALA A 81 12.39 -3.23 -3.44
N THR A 82 12.13 -4.46 -3.02
CA THR A 82 12.87 -5.65 -3.42
C THR A 82 11.91 -6.75 -3.84
N LEU A 83 12.36 -7.63 -4.70
CA LEU A 83 11.67 -8.82 -5.14
C LEU A 83 12.22 -10.02 -4.37
N ASP A 84 11.35 -10.69 -3.62
CA ASP A 84 11.62 -12.00 -3.01
C ASP A 84 11.08 -13.12 -3.91
N GLY A 85 11.69 -14.30 -3.86
CA GLY A 85 11.41 -15.40 -4.78
C GLY A 85 12.63 -16.27 -5.07
N SER A 86 12.71 -16.82 -6.29
CA SER A 86 13.85 -17.64 -6.72
C SER A 86 15.18 -16.86 -6.77
N PRO A 87 16.35 -17.53 -6.78
CA PRO A 87 17.64 -16.85 -6.90
C PRO A 87 17.71 -15.88 -8.10
N ILE A 88 17.14 -16.29 -9.23
CA ILE A 88 17.09 -15.49 -10.47
C ILE A 88 16.28 -14.20 -10.26
N VAL A 89 15.18 -14.26 -9.50
CA VAL A 89 14.36 -13.09 -9.14
C VAL A 89 15.16 -12.14 -8.23
N LYS A 90 15.83 -12.69 -7.21
CA LYS A 90 16.62 -11.90 -6.26
C LYS A 90 17.79 -11.19 -6.92
N GLU A 91 18.42 -11.80 -7.92
CA GLU A 91 19.48 -11.16 -8.71
C GLU A 91 19.00 -9.88 -9.42
N GLN A 92 17.71 -9.79 -9.77
CA GLN A 92 17.15 -8.60 -10.42
C GLN A 92 17.05 -7.39 -9.50
N ASN A 93 17.13 -7.57 -8.17
CA ASN A 93 17.13 -6.45 -7.23
C ASN A 93 18.26 -5.44 -7.47
N LYS A 94 19.39 -5.88 -8.03
CA LYS A 94 20.49 -4.97 -8.43
C LYS A 94 20.06 -3.96 -9.49
N LYS A 95 19.13 -4.38 -10.35
CA LYS A 95 18.65 -3.68 -11.55
C LYS A 95 17.23 -3.15 -11.42
N PHE A 96 16.56 -3.44 -10.31
CA PHE A 96 15.21 -2.98 -10.00
C PHE A 96 15.28 -1.64 -9.26
N ARG A 97 14.45 -0.70 -9.69
CA ARG A 97 14.22 0.59 -9.04
C ARG A 97 12.72 0.83 -9.00
N ALA A 98 12.25 1.40 -7.91
CA ALA A 98 10.87 1.81 -7.75
C ALA A 98 10.76 3.05 -6.88
N SER A 99 9.76 3.86 -7.15
CA SER A 99 9.32 4.99 -6.32
C SER A 99 7.81 4.93 -6.21
N MET A 100 7.28 5.30 -5.04
CA MET A 100 5.84 5.37 -4.84
C MET A 100 5.53 6.45 -3.82
N VAL A 101 4.46 7.18 -4.07
CA VAL A 101 3.84 8.11 -3.13
C VAL A 101 2.34 7.82 -3.09
N ASN A 102 1.83 7.52 -1.90
CA ASN A 102 0.40 7.42 -1.65
C ASN A 102 -0.01 8.53 -0.67
N ARG A 103 -0.92 9.41 -1.10
CA ARG A 103 -1.48 10.48 -0.26
C ARG A 103 -2.85 10.05 0.20
N VAL A 104 -3.04 9.98 1.51
CA VAL A 104 -4.31 9.65 2.16
C VAL A 104 -4.81 10.90 2.86
N ARG A 105 -6.01 11.33 2.51
CA ARG A 105 -6.65 12.55 3.01
C ARG A 105 -8.08 12.26 3.43
N TRP A 106 -8.64 13.10 4.27
CA TRP A 106 -10.05 13.01 4.64
C TRP A 106 -10.78 14.33 4.36
N ALA A 107 -12.09 14.25 4.16
CA ALA A 107 -12.96 15.41 4.01
C ALA A 107 -14.39 15.10 4.52
N PRO A 108 -15.16 16.12 4.94
CA PRO A 108 -16.60 15.97 5.12
C PRO A 108 -17.28 15.52 3.83
N ASP A 109 -18.30 14.66 3.94
CA ASP A 109 -19.12 14.28 2.80
C ASP A 109 -20.21 15.35 2.56
N PRO A 110 -20.27 16.01 1.39
CA PRO A 110 -21.27 17.03 1.11
C PRO A 110 -22.70 16.46 1.03
N SER A 111 -22.85 15.15 0.83
CA SER A 111 -24.15 14.48 0.71
C SER A 111 -24.77 14.08 2.04
N SER A 112 -23.97 13.99 3.11
CA SER A 112 -24.42 13.56 4.43
C SER A 112 -23.56 14.18 5.54
N PRO A 113 -24.16 14.92 6.49
CA PRO A 113 -23.43 15.63 7.54
C PRO A 113 -22.71 14.69 8.53
N SER A 114 -23.19 13.46 8.69
CA SER A 114 -22.56 12.43 9.55
C SER A 114 -21.53 11.58 8.82
N SER A 115 -21.43 11.71 7.50
CA SER A 115 -20.50 10.93 6.68
C SER A 115 -19.17 11.67 6.48
N ARG A 116 -18.11 10.89 6.33
CA ARG A 116 -16.76 11.36 5.99
C ARG A 116 -16.24 10.57 4.80
N LEU A 117 -15.43 11.22 3.99
CA LEU A 117 -14.72 10.63 2.86
C LEU A 117 -13.25 10.48 3.22
N ILE A 118 -12.70 9.28 3.00
CA ILE A 118 -11.25 9.07 2.94
C ILE A 118 -10.88 8.91 1.47
N MET A 119 -9.93 9.72 1.02
CA MET A 119 -9.43 9.75 -0.35
C MET A 119 -7.97 9.29 -0.35
N SER A 120 -7.65 8.37 -1.24
CA SER A 120 -6.30 7.86 -1.44
C SER A 120 -5.89 8.06 -2.88
N HIS A 121 -4.76 8.74 -3.09
CA HIS A 121 -4.15 8.94 -4.39
C HIS A 121 -2.74 8.35 -4.39
N THR A 122 -2.54 7.26 -5.12
CA THR A 122 -1.28 6.53 -5.22
C THR A 122 -0.66 6.71 -6.59
N THR A 123 0.61 7.09 -6.63
CA THR A 123 1.45 7.03 -7.83
C THR A 123 2.58 6.06 -7.56
N LEU A 124 2.76 5.07 -8.44
CA LEU A 124 3.82 4.07 -8.41
C LEU A 124 4.60 4.12 -9.72
N GLN A 125 5.92 4.27 -9.64
CA GLN A 125 6.82 4.22 -10.76
C GLN A 125 7.85 3.12 -10.53
N SER A 126 8.22 2.41 -11.58
CA SER A 126 9.22 1.37 -11.53
C SER A 126 10.02 1.30 -12.82
N SER A 127 11.28 0.93 -12.68
CA SER A 127 12.15 0.54 -13.78
C SER A 127 12.94 -0.72 -13.40
N VAL A 128 13.12 -1.60 -14.37
CA VAL A 128 13.93 -2.81 -14.23
C VAL A 128 14.75 -2.97 -15.50
N GLU A 129 16.05 -3.24 -15.38
CA GLU A 129 16.80 -3.68 -16.55
C GLU A 129 16.41 -5.11 -16.90
N VAL A 130 16.10 -5.35 -18.17
CA VAL A 130 15.75 -6.67 -18.66
C VAL A 130 16.91 -7.64 -18.43
N PRO A 131 16.69 -8.77 -17.72
CA PRO A 131 17.75 -9.75 -17.50
C PRO A 131 18.20 -10.35 -18.83
N THR A 132 19.48 -10.71 -18.95
CA THR A 132 20.07 -11.21 -20.22
C THR A 132 19.32 -12.42 -20.78
N ALA A 133 18.80 -13.29 -19.91
CA ALA A 133 17.99 -14.46 -20.27
C ALA A 133 16.67 -14.12 -20.99
N PHE A 134 16.17 -12.88 -20.87
CA PHE A 134 14.92 -12.41 -21.48
C PHE A 134 15.14 -11.47 -22.66
N ARG A 135 16.39 -11.30 -23.15
CA ARG A 135 16.70 -10.40 -24.29
C ARG A 135 16.04 -10.80 -25.62
N VAL A 136 15.57 -12.04 -25.73
CA VAL A 136 14.81 -12.53 -26.89
C VAL A 136 13.36 -12.04 -26.90
N ILE A 137 12.86 -11.51 -25.76
CA ILE A 137 11.51 -10.96 -25.65
C ILE A 137 11.56 -9.47 -26.00
N PRO A 138 10.69 -8.98 -26.91
CA PRO A 138 10.61 -7.56 -27.22
C PRO A 138 10.38 -6.72 -25.96
N ARG A 139 11.12 -5.62 -25.84
CA ARG A 139 11.07 -4.73 -24.66
C ARG A 139 9.65 -4.25 -24.34
N ASP A 140 8.88 -3.89 -25.36
CA ASP A 140 7.50 -3.39 -25.21
C ASP A 140 6.58 -4.42 -24.55
N VAL A 141 6.79 -5.71 -24.81
CA VAL A 141 6.02 -6.80 -24.19
C VAL A 141 6.35 -6.90 -22.71
N ILE A 142 7.62 -6.78 -22.33
CA ILE A 142 8.07 -6.80 -20.93
C ILE A 142 7.54 -5.57 -20.18
N GLU A 143 7.62 -4.39 -20.77
CA GLU A 143 7.14 -3.15 -20.18
C GLU A 143 5.62 -3.15 -20.01
N SER A 144 4.88 -3.67 -21.00
CA SER A 144 3.42 -3.84 -20.91
C SER A 144 3.02 -4.83 -19.81
N ALA A 145 3.69 -5.98 -19.74
CA ALA A 145 3.46 -6.96 -18.68
C ALA A 145 3.77 -6.38 -17.29
N GLY A 146 4.86 -5.63 -17.16
CA GLY A 146 5.23 -4.95 -15.92
C GLY A 146 4.25 -3.84 -15.53
N ASN A 147 3.79 -3.01 -16.46
CA ASN A 147 2.75 -2.00 -16.19
C ASN A 147 1.45 -2.66 -15.70
N LYS A 148 1.00 -3.71 -16.39
CA LYS A 148 -0.22 -4.46 -16.02
C LYS A 148 -0.08 -5.09 -14.63
N LEU A 149 1.10 -5.60 -14.29
CA LEU A 149 1.41 -6.10 -12.95
C LEU A 149 1.29 -5.01 -11.89
N LEU A 150 1.95 -3.86 -12.10
CA LEU A 150 1.91 -2.74 -11.15
C LEU A 150 0.47 -2.24 -10.94
N GLU A 151 -0.32 -2.15 -12.01
CA GLU A 151 -1.74 -1.81 -11.92
C GLU A 151 -2.54 -2.83 -11.10
N GLN A 152 -2.31 -4.13 -11.29
CA GLN A 152 -2.98 -5.18 -10.52
C GLN A 152 -2.61 -5.12 -9.03
N ILE A 153 -1.35 -4.86 -8.72
CA ILE A 153 -0.91 -4.66 -7.32
C ILE A 153 -1.66 -3.48 -6.70
N LEU A 154 -1.75 -2.33 -7.39
CA LEU A 154 -2.46 -1.17 -6.87
C LEU A 154 -3.97 -1.43 -6.70
N LYS A 155 -4.59 -2.15 -7.65
CA LYS A 155 -6.01 -2.54 -7.62
C LYS A 155 -6.38 -3.45 -6.45
N VAL A 156 -5.42 -4.16 -5.88
CA VAL A 156 -5.66 -5.04 -4.72
C VAL A 156 -5.21 -4.36 -3.42
N ALA A 157 -4.02 -3.74 -3.42
CA ALA A 157 -3.43 -3.19 -2.22
C ALA A 157 -4.16 -1.93 -1.70
N VAL A 158 -4.54 -1.01 -2.59
CA VAL A 158 -5.15 0.26 -2.16
C VAL A 158 -6.54 0.06 -1.55
N PRO A 159 -7.47 -0.73 -2.16
CA PRO A 159 -8.76 -0.99 -1.51
C PRO A 159 -8.61 -1.68 -0.15
N ARG A 160 -7.71 -2.66 -0.03
CA ARG A 160 -7.47 -3.38 1.23
C ARG A 160 -6.94 -2.46 2.32
N PHE A 161 -5.98 -1.61 1.98
CA PHE A 161 -5.49 -0.56 2.88
C PHE A 161 -6.62 0.33 3.40
N LEU A 162 -7.49 0.81 2.52
CA LEU A 162 -8.61 1.68 2.90
C LEU A 162 -9.66 0.97 3.75
N ASP A 163 -9.96 -0.29 3.45
CA ASP A 163 -10.87 -1.10 4.26
C ASP A 163 -10.32 -1.33 5.66
N GLN A 164 -9.02 -1.60 5.76
CA GLN A 164 -8.36 -1.80 7.04
C GLN A 164 -8.29 -0.51 7.86
N LEU A 165 -8.04 0.64 7.21
CA LEU A 165 -8.04 1.94 7.85
C LEU A 165 -9.42 2.29 8.44
N LYS A 166 -10.51 1.92 7.75
CA LYS A 166 -11.88 2.07 8.26
C LYS A 166 -12.14 1.21 9.49
N LYS A 167 -11.71 -0.06 9.47
CA LYS A 167 -11.85 -0.97 10.60
C LYS A 167 -11.10 -0.47 11.83
N ASP A 168 -9.87 -0.01 11.63
CA ASP A 168 -9.03 0.55 12.70
C ASP A 168 -9.62 1.83 13.27
N TYR A 169 -10.15 2.72 12.42
CA TYR A 169 -10.92 3.89 12.88
C TYR A 169 -12.12 3.50 13.74
N ALA A 170 -12.94 2.54 13.28
CA ALA A 170 -14.12 2.10 14.01
C ALA A 170 -13.77 1.52 15.39
N ALA A 171 -12.70 0.71 15.47
CA ALA A 171 -12.21 0.15 16.73
C ALA A 171 -11.70 1.25 17.67
N TRP A 172 -10.85 2.16 17.17
CA TRP A 172 -10.32 3.28 17.95
C TRP A 172 -11.42 4.22 18.48
N ALA A 173 -12.42 4.50 17.64
CA ALA A 173 -13.56 5.33 18.01
C ALA A 173 -14.40 4.69 19.11
N ALA A 174 -14.55 3.36 19.10
CA ALA A 174 -15.23 2.59 20.16
C ALA A 174 -14.41 2.43 21.45
N GLY A 175 -13.22 3.02 21.52
CA GLY A 175 -12.36 2.98 22.71
C GLY A 175 -11.40 1.79 22.77
N ASP A 176 -11.33 0.96 21.73
CA ASP A 176 -10.30 -0.07 21.64
C ASP A 176 -8.93 0.58 21.40
N THR A 177 -8.04 0.45 22.39
CA THR A 177 -6.66 0.94 22.32
C THR A 177 -5.67 -0.22 22.22
N SER A 178 -6.15 -1.46 22.11
CA SER A 178 -5.30 -2.65 22.02
C SER A 178 -4.39 -2.64 20.78
N ARG A 179 -4.83 -1.95 19.70
CA ARG A 179 -4.08 -1.72 18.45
C ARG A 179 -3.46 -3.00 17.89
N LYS A 180 -4.10 -4.13 18.19
CA LYS A 180 -3.72 -5.43 17.64
C LYS A 180 -4.05 -5.42 16.16
N PRO A 181 -3.24 -6.11 15.31
CA PRO A 181 -3.61 -6.30 13.92
C PRO A 181 -5.05 -6.85 13.86
N LEU A 182 -5.95 -6.11 13.21
CA LEU A 182 -7.35 -6.54 13.05
C LEU A 182 -7.53 -7.45 11.81
N GLY A 183 -6.45 -7.71 11.07
CA GLY A 183 -6.43 -8.68 9.98
C GLY A 183 -6.34 -10.10 10.51
N THR A 184 -7.22 -10.99 10.04
CA THR A 184 -7.20 -12.41 10.39
C THR A 184 -6.09 -13.19 9.68
N GLY A 185 -5.36 -12.56 8.73
CA GLY A 185 -4.40 -13.27 7.87
C GLY A 185 -5.06 -14.32 6.97
N GLU A 186 -6.39 -14.34 6.90
CA GLU A 186 -7.15 -15.30 6.12
C GLU A 186 -7.46 -14.73 4.73
N LEU A 187 -7.21 -15.60 3.73
CA LEU A 187 -7.47 -15.40 2.30
C LEU A 187 -8.96 -15.49 1.98
#